data_AF-A0A7J0DXP7-F1
#
_entry.id   AF-A0A7J0DXP7-F1
#
_cell.length_a   1.000
_cell.length_b   1.000
_cell.length_c   1.000
_cell.angle_alpha   90.00
_cell.angle_beta   90.00
_cell.angle_gamma   90.00
#
_symmetry.space_group_name_H-M   'P 1'
#
loop_
_entity.id
_entity.type
_entity.pdbx_description
1 polymer ?
#
loop_
_entity_poly.entity_id
_entity_poly.type
_entity_poly.pdbx_seq_one_letter_code
_entity_poly.pdbx_strand_id
1 'polypeptide(L)'
;MDEDEPLPLCPAAGNHSILTCSNIVTGHNGQQVNRLYGLAPVSKYFIPDQDGVSFAPMLEEIQDKGMVNMWYHLKDAAVEGGLPFNRANGMNAFDYVDKDASWDDEHCLKILPDTGKSDSGINGGSRNP
;
A
#
# COMPACT_ATOMS: atom_id res chain seq x y z
N MET A 1 8.91 50.41 -5.74
CA MET A 1 8.31 50.02 -4.44
C MET A 1 7.17 49.05 -4.70
N ASP A 2 7.45 48.05 -5.54
CA ASP A 2 7.50 46.61 -5.22
C ASP A 2 6.74 46.17 -3.98
N GLU A 3 5.51 45.67 -4.15
CA GLU A 3 4.80 44.80 -3.19
C GLU A 3 3.91 43.82 -3.99
N ASP A 4 4.51 43.11 -4.94
CA ASP A 4 3.89 41.97 -5.65
C ASP A 4 4.86 40.79 -5.57
N GLU A 5 5.10 40.31 -4.34
CA GLU A 5 5.72 38.99 -4.14
C GLU A 5 4.59 37.96 -3.96
N PRO A 6 4.27 37.14 -4.98
CA PRO A 6 3.39 36.00 -4.77
C PRO A 6 4.14 34.98 -3.91
N LEU A 7 3.82 34.99 -2.61
CA LEU A 7 4.34 34.06 -1.61
C LEU A 7 4.34 32.62 -2.15
N PRO A 8 5.47 31.89 -2.13
CA PRO A 8 5.47 30.45 -2.28
C PRO A 8 4.94 29.82 -0.99
N LEU A 9 3.63 29.88 -0.77
CA LEU A 9 2.97 29.15 0.30
C LEU A 9 2.86 27.67 -0.10
N CYS A 10 3.91 26.91 0.15
CA CYS A 10 3.79 25.49 0.45
C CYS A 10 4.36 25.23 1.84
N PRO A 11 3.58 25.46 2.92
CA PRO A 11 3.90 24.82 4.18
C PRO A 11 3.47 23.35 4.04
N ALA A 12 4.37 22.50 3.53
CA ALA A 12 4.26 21.04 3.59
C ALA A 12 4.45 20.52 5.04
N ALA A 13 3.96 21.26 6.03
CA ALA A 13 4.00 20.88 7.44
C ALA A 13 2.64 20.25 7.79
N GLY A 14 2.39 19.04 7.29
CA GLY A 14 1.27 18.23 7.79
C GLY A 14 0.57 17.27 6.82
N ASN A 15 0.86 17.32 5.51
CA ASN A 15 0.25 16.37 4.58
C ASN A 15 1.16 15.15 4.38
N HIS A 16 0.64 13.95 4.67
CA HIS A 16 1.24 12.65 4.30
C HIS A 16 1.14 12.39 2.79
N SER A 17 1.55 13.37 1.98
CA SER A 17 1.48 13.29 0.53
C SER A 17 2.65 12.47 -0.01
N ILE A 18 2.36 11.58 -0.96
CA ILE A 18 3.37 10.85 -1.74
C ILE A 18 3.92 11.74 -2.87
N LEU A 19 3.33 12.90 -3.13
CA LEU A 19 3.81 13.83 -4.16
C LEU A 19 3.97 15.24 -3.60
N THR A 20 5.02 15.94 -4.02
CA THR A 20 5.14 17.39 -3.90
C THR A 20 4.53 18.02 -5.14
N CYS A 21 3.94 19.21 -4.98
CA CYS A 21 3.30 19.93 -6.06
C CYS A 21 3.82 21.37 -6.06
N SER A 22 4.33 21.84 -7.19
CA SER A 22 4.75 23.22 -7.38
C SER A 22 4.10 23.80 -8.62
N ASN A 23 3.50 24.98 -8.48
CA ASN A 23 2.94 25.70 -9.61
C ASN A 23 4.06 26.55 -10.25
N ILE A 24 4.22 26.45 -11.56
CA ILE A 24 5.11 27.30 -12.35
C ILE A 24 4.25 28.16 -13.25
N VAL A 25 4.45 29.46 -13.14
CA VAL A 25 3.80 30.43 -14.02
C VAL A 25 4.70 30.62 -15.25
N THR A 26 4.19 30.28 -16.43
CA THR A 26 4.89 30.44 -17.71
C THR A 26 4.10 31.38 -18.63
N GLY A 27 4.76 32.38 -19.22
CA GLY A 27 4.15 33.31 -20.17
C GLY A 27 4.27 34.78 -19.74
N HIS A 28 4.30 35.69 -20.72
CA HIS A 28 4.58 37.12 -20.50
C HIS A 28 3.61 37.84 -19.54
N ASN A 29 2.41 37.29 -19.29
CA ASN A 29 1.38 37.93 -18.46
C ASN A 29 0.84 37.00 -17.35
N GLY A 30 1.56 35.93 -16.99
CA GLY A 30 1.12 34.98 -15.96
C GLY A 30 -0.10 34.13 -16.31
N GLN A 31 -0.49 34.08 -17.60
CA GLN A 31 -1.73 33.46 -18.06
C GLN A 31 -1.66 31.93 -18.16
N GLN A 32 -0.47 31.31 -18.14
CA GLN A 32 -0.35 29.85 -18.06
C GLN A 32 0.27 29.45 -16.73
N VAL A 33 -0.46 28.65 -15.97
CA VAL A 33 0.02 28.01 -14.75
C VAL A 33 0.18 26.52 -15.05
N ASN A 34 1.43 26.06 -15.11
CA ASN A 34 1.77 24.66 -15.21
C ASN A 34 1.98 24.09 -13.81
N ARG A 35 1.51 22.88 -13.57
CA ARG A 35 1.75 22.18 -12.31
C ARG A 35 2.83 21.13 -12.52
N LEU A 36 3.91 21.22 -11.73
CA LEU A 36 4.90 20.17 -11.63
C LEU A 36 4.63 19.30 -10.40
N TYR A 37 4.87 18.01 -10.56
CA TYR A 37 4.82 17.03 -9.48
C TYR A 37 6.21 16.48 -9.25
N GLY A 38 6.65 16.49 -7.99
CA GLY A 38 7.86 15.83 -7.53
C GLY A 38 7.51 14.70 -6.55
N LEU A 39 8.48 13.86 -6.25
CA LEU A 39 8.34 12.86 -5.20
C LEU A 39 8.52 13.52 -3.83
N ALA A 40 7.65 13.18 -2.88
CA ALA A 40 7.84 13.55 -1.49
C ALA A 40 8.86 12.62 -0.81
N PRO A 41 9.44 12.99 0.34
CA PRO A 41 10.37 12.12 1.07
C PRO A 41 9.80 10.73 1.41
N VAL A 42 8.48 10.60 1.58
CA VAL A 42 7.81 9.32 1.86
C VAL A 42 7.78 8.39 0.65
N SER A 43 7.82 8.92 -0.57
CA SER A 43 7.71 8.14 -1.80
C SER A 43 8.89 7.20 -2.01
N LYS A 44 10.03 7.48 -1.38
CA LYS A 44 11.21 6.60 -1.41
C LYS A 44 10.90 5.17 -0.96
N TYR A 45 9.89 4.99 -0.10
CA TYR A 45 9.49 3.68 0.41
C TYR A 45 8.67 2.87 -0.60
N PHE A 46 8.07 3.54 -1.59
CA PHE A 46 7.23 2.92 -2.61
C PHE A 46 7.91 2.80 -3.96
N ILE A 47 9.22 3.08 -4.02
CA ILE A 47 10.04 2.96 -5.21
C ILE A 47 11.11 1.90 -4.90
N PRO A 48 11.35 0.93 -5.81
CA PRO A 48 12.40 -0.05 -5.64
C PRO A 48 13.75 0.62 -5.37
N ASP A 49 14.44 0.17 -4.32
CA ASP A 49 15.82 0.58 -4.04
C ASP A 49 16.82 -0.16 -4.93
N GLN A 50 18.11 -0.07 -4.60
CA GLN A 50 19.18 -0.72 -5.37
C GLN A 50 19.07 -2.25 -5.37
N ASP A 51 18.44 -2.81 -4.34
CA ASP A 51 18.21 -4.24 -4.19
C ASP A 51 16.84 -4.64 -4.77
N GLY A 52 16.10 -3.69 -5.35
CA GLY A 52 14.78 -3.91 -5.94
C GLY A 52 13.66 -3.99 -4.90
N VAL A 53 13.92 -3.60 -3.64
CA VAL A 53 12.97 -3.72 -2.53
C VAL A 53 12.13 -2.44 -2.39
N SER A 54 10.83 -2.59 -2.13
CA SER A 54 9.92 -1.47 -1.82
C SER A 54 8.70 -1.96 -1.03
N PHE A 55 7.94 -1.01 -0.46
CA PHE A 55 6.64 -1.24 0.16
C PHE A 55 5.47 -1.12 -0.82
N ALA A 56 5.72 -0.87 -2.11
CA ALA A 56 4.65 -0.85 -3.11
C ALA A 56 3.86 -2.17 -3.13
N PRO A 57 4.50 -3.36 -3.06
CA PRO A 57 3.79 -4.62 -2.98
C PRO A 57 2.82 -4.73 -1.81
N MET A 58 3.28 -4.42 -0.61
CA MET A 58 2.42 -4.44 0.59
C MET A 58 1.23 -3.49 0.47
N LEU A 59 1.42 -2.32 -0.15
CA LEU A 59 0.33 -1.38 -0.38
C LEU A 59 -0.69 -1.93 -1.38
N GLU A 60 -0.24 -2.61 -2.43
CA GLU A 60 -1.11 -3.29 -3.41
C GLU A 60 -1.95 -4.38 -2.73
N GLU A 61 -1.35 -5.21 -1.86
CA GLU A 61 -2.09 -6.22 -1.11
C GLU A 61 -3.16 -5.61 -0.20
N ILE A 62 -2.84 -4.52 0.51
CA ILE A 62 -3.78 -3.82 1.41
C ILE A 62 -4.95 -3.22 0.63
N GLN A 63 -4.72 -2.78 -0.61
CA GLN A 63 -5.72 -2.16 -1.46
C GLN A 63 -6.51 -3.16 -2.31
N ASP A 64 -6.08 -4.41 -2.39
CA ASP A 64 -6.80 -5.44 -3.12
C ASP A 64 -8.22 -5.66 -2.53
N LYS A 65 -9.15 -6.02 -3.40
CA LYS A 65 -10.55 -6.24 -3.05
C LYS A 65 -10.73 -7.28 -1.96
N GLY A 66 -9.99 -8.39 -1.99
CA GLY A 66 -10.09 -9.43 -0.97
C GLY A 66 -9.73 -8.90 0.41
N MET A 67 -8.71 -8.05 0.48
CA MET A 67 -8.27 -7.40 1.71
C MET A 67 -9.23 -6.28 2.13
N VAL A 68 -9.59 -5.37 1.23
CA VAL A 68 -10.53 -4.27 1.52
C VAL A 68 -11.88 -4.79 1.99
N ASN A 69 -12.40 -5.85 1.37
CA ASN A 69 -13.72 -6.40 1.70
C ASN A 69 -13.78 -6.98 3.10
N MET A 70 -12.66 -7.47 3.65
CA MET A 70 -12.65 -8.01 5.00
C MET A 70 -13.08 -6.98 6.04
N TRP A 71 -12.79 -5.69 5.80
CA TRP A 71 -13.08 -4.63 6.76
C TRP A 71 -14.58 -4.48 7.01
N TYR A 72 -15.42 -4.82 6.03
CA TYR A 72 -16.87 -4.84 6.20
C TYR A 72 -17.35 -5.96 7.15
N HIS A 73 -16.55 -7.00 7.35
CA HIS A 73 -16.85 -8.12 8.25
C HIS A 73 -16.14 -8.04 9.60
N LEU A 74 -15.35 -6.99 9.85
CA LEU A 74 -14.59 -6.83 11.10
C LEU A 74 -15.50 -6.80 12.33
N LYS A 75 -16.64 -6.10 12.23
CA LYS A 75 -17.62 -6.01 13.32
C LYS A 75 -18.16 -7.40 13.69
N ASP A 76 -18.60 -8.17 12.70
CA ASP A 76 -19.20 -9.48 12.94
C ASP A 76 -18.16 -10.45 13.49
N ALA A 77 -16.93 -10.40 12.97
CA ALA A 77 -15.81 -11.17 13.51
C ALA A 77 -15.47 -10.81 14.96
N ALA A 78 -15.60 -9.53 15.36
CA ALA A 78 -15.35 -9.10 16.73
C ALA A 78 -16.45 -9.59 17.72
N VAL A 79 -17.69 -9.74 17.25
CA VAL A 79 -18.82 -10.17 18.09
C VAL A 79 -18.95 -11.69 18.15
N GLU A 80 -18.89 -12.35 16.99
CA GLU A 80 -19.14 -13.78 16.85
C GLU A 80 -17.85 -14.62 16.85
N GLY A 81 -16.69 -13.97 16.77
CA GLY A 81 -15.39 -14.61 16.60
C GLY A 81 -15.06 -14.98 15.15
N GLY A 82 -13.83 -15.46 14.95
CA GLY A 82 -13.30 -15.82 13.63
C GLY A 82 -12.52 -14.69 12.95
N LEU A 83 -12.01 -14.97 11.74
CA LEU A 83 -11.21 -14.01 10.97
C LEU A 83 -12.10 -13.25 9.96
N PRO A 84 -12.06 -11.90 9.93
CA PRO A 84 -12.83 -11.11 8.97
C PRO A 84 -12.54 -11.49 7.52
N PHE A 85 -11.27 -11.78 7.20
CA PHE A 85 -10.83 -12.20 5.87
C PHE A 85 -11.54 -13.47 5.41
N ASN A 86 -11.58 -14.49 6.27
CA ASN A 86 -12.22 -15.76 5.96
C ASN A 86 -13.72 -15.60 5.73
N ARG A 87 -14.37 -14.69 6.45
CA ARG A 87 -15.79 -14.37 6.27
C ARG A 87 -16.05 -13.69 4.93
N ALA A 88 -15.16 -12.79 4.50
CA ALA A 88 -15.30 -12.05 3.25
C ALA A 88 -15.03 -12.92 2.01
N ASN A 89 -14.01 -13.78 2.08
CA ASN A 89 -13.49 -14.50 0.91
C ASN A 89 -13.81 -16.01 0.92
N GLY A 90 -14.38 -16.54 2.01
CA GLY A 90 -14.73 -17.96 2.14
C GLY A 90 -13.53 -18.91 2.25
N MET A 91 -12.31 -18.38 2.32
CA MET A 91 -11.05 -19.12 2.46
C MET A 91 -10.05 -18.32 3.28
N ASN A 92 -8.95 -18.96 3.71
CA ASN A 92 -7.90 -18.24 4.45
C ASN A 92 -7.05 -17.37 3.49
N ALA A 93 -6.30 -16.41 4.05
CA ALA A 93 -5.51 -15.46 3.27
C ALA A 93 -4.42 -16.12 2.41
N PHE A 94 -3.76 -17.17 2.91
CA PHE A 94 -2.73 -17.90 2.16
C PHE A 94 -3.34 -18.62 0.96
N ASP A 95 -4.46 -19.33 1.15
CA ASP A 95 -5.17 -20.00 0.05
C ASP A 95 -5.71 -19.03 -1.00
N TYR A 96 -5.98 -17.78 -0.61
CA TYR A 96 -6.45 -16.73 -1.51
C TYR A 96 -5.33 -16.23 -2.40
N VAL A 97 -4.18 -15.92 -1.78
CA VAL A 97 -2.96 -15.50 -2.49
C VAL A 97 -2.50 -16.60 -3.45
N ASP A 98 -2.43 -17.86 -3.01
CA ASP A 98 -1.99 -18.99 -3.85
C ASP A 98 -2.91 -19.24 -5.08
N LYS A 99 -4.16 -18.79 -5.04
CA LYS A 99 -5.13 -18.98 -6.13
C LYS A 99 -5.20 -17.82 -7.10
N ASP A 100 -4.86 -16.62 -6.66
CA ASP A 100 -4.92 -15.44 -7.51
C ASP A 100 -3.63 -15.32 -8.32
N ALA A 101 -3.68 -15.77 -9.58
CA ALA A 101 -2.56 -15.70 -10.51
C ALA A 101 -2.09 -14.27 -10.83
N SER A 102 -2.78 -13.23 -10.35
CA SER A 102 -2.27 -11.84 -10.42
C SER A 102 -1.29 -11.51 -9.30
N TRP A 103 -1.23 -12.34 -8.25
CA TRP A 103 -0.30 -12.26 -7.13
C TRP A 103 0.79 -13.30 -7.36
N ASP A 104 1.57 -13.13 -8.44
CA ASP A 104 2.68 -14.03 -8.74
C ASP A 104 3.63 -14.14 -7.53
N ASP A 105 4.14 -15.35 -7.25
CA ASP A 105 4.99 -15.73 -6.10
C ASP A 105 6.11 -14.72 -5.77
N GLU A 106 6.64 -14.01 -6.77
CA GLU A 106 7.70 -13.02 -6.60
C GLU A 106 7.27 -11.79 -5.76
N HIS A 107 5.97 -11.48 -5.73
CA HIS A 107 5.43 -10.32 -5.02
C HIS A 107 5.30 -10.58 -3.50
N CYS A 108 4.77 -11.74 -3.12
CA CYS A 108 4.64 -12.13 -1.71
C CYS A 108 5.98 -12.53 -1.07
N LEU A 109 6.91 -13.13 -1.83
CA LEU A 109 8.25 -13.46 -1.33
C LEU A 109 9.10 -12.22 -1.01
N LYS A 110 8.79 -11.05 -1.61
CA LYS A 110 9.49 -9.79 -1.31
C LYS A 110 8.97 -9.09 -0.05
N ILE A 111 7.75 -9.40 0.39
CA ILE A 111 7.13 -8.79 1.59
C ILE A 111 7.55 -9.55 2.85
N LEU A 112 7.72 -10.87 2.74
CA LEU A 112 8.24 -11.69 3.82
C LEU A 112 9.77 -11.54 3.88
N PRO A 113 10.36 -11.05 4.98
CA PRO A 113 11.80 -11.15 5.15
C PRO A 113 12.17 -12.63 5.05
N ASP A 114 13.28 -12.93 4.39
CA ASP A 114 13.79 -14.27 4.05
C ASP A 114 13.93 -15.14 5.32
N THR A 115 12.81 -15.63 5.84
CA THR A 115 12.77 -16.58 6.94
C THR A 115 13.05 -17.91 6.30
N GLY A 116 14.34 -18.25 6.30
CA GLY A 116 14.85 -19.50 5.77
C GLY A 116 13.88 -20.64 6.01
N LYS A 117 13.53 -21.32 4.91
CA LYS A 117 12.68 -22.51 4.86
C LYS A 117 12.94 -23.37 6.10
N SER A 118 12.00 -23.35 7.04
CA SER A 118 11.92 -24.40 8.05
C SER A 118 10.90 -25.39 7.52
N ASP A 119 11.42 -26.53 7.04
CA ASP A 119 10.61 -27.71 6.77
C ASP A 119 9.93 -28.11 8.07
N SER A 120 8.66 -27.73 8.24
CA SER A 120 7.79 -28.32 9.26
C SER A 120 6.53 -28.82 8.59
N GLY A 121 6.58 -30.07 8.14
CA GLY A 121 5.39 -30.84 7.82
C GLY A 121 4.49 -30.90 9.06
N ILE A 122 3.32 -30.30 8.97
CA ILE A 122 2.27 -30.48 9.98
C ILE A 122 1.32 -31.55 9.45
N ASN A 123 1.55 -32.77 9.94
CA ASN A 123 0.66 -33.90 9.76
C ASN A 123 -0.73 -33.57 10.30
N GLY A 124 -1.75 -33.78 9.46
CA GLY A 124 -3.15 -33.80 9.87
C GLY A 124 -3.38 -34.89 10.92
N GLY A 125 -3.93 -34.49 12.06
CA GLY A 125 -4.27 -35.38 13.15
C GLY A 125 -5.56 -34.93 13.82
N SER A 126 -6.69 -35.36 13.26
CA SER A 126 -8.02 -35.27 13.85
C SER A 126 -8.01 -35.75 15.31
N ARG A 127 -8.61 -34.97 16.22
CA ARG A 127 -9.04 -35.47 17.53
C ARG A 127 -10.19 -34.62 18.06
N ASN A 128 -11.40 -35.11 17.83
CA ASN A 128 -12.58 -34.82 18.66
C ASN A 128 -12.50 -35.70 19.93
N PRO A 129 -13.07 -35.27 21.05
CA PRO A 129 -14.42 -35.75 21.36
C PRO A 129 -15.45 -34.63 21.60
#